data_AF-A0A7C2L6C8-F1
#
_entry.id   AF-A0A7C2L6C8-F1
#
_cell.length_a   1.000
_cell.length_b   1.000
_cell.length_c   1.000
_cell.angle_alpha   90.00
_cell.angle_beta   90.00
_cell.angle_gamma   90.00
#
_symmetry.space_group_name_H-M   'P 1'
#
loop_
_entity.id
_entity.type
_entity.pdbx_description
1 polymer ?
#
loop_
_entity_poly.entity_id
_entity_poly.type
_entity_poly.pdbx_seq_one_letter_code
_entity_poly.pdbx_strand_id
1 'polypeptide(L)'
;MRSNVFVWLMAIGILGGLVLPDLVFTQGAGRVYNPRLRRTYPTVNQALAESRNGDTLLIIGRVEGAVDLSLAPGGITLLGKANGGIPAVVSVEACPGSQAVIDARGRQGRVQIIGLNVEVPSGCYGILSGDNGRPLTVRNCRFVGRDRSALFSGIALVNEFGGPFLIQGNQVTNQLVSAAILIDGRNASSLQVIVRGNRVGSDVTAGIIVSDIPSGSSVVIERNVLEGGDLGRGAIGILLNPGSTGVIVQRNTILNFGTGIVVDGSPGSKILANHLQDNGVGIAVDTTTATSGTAPVINDNNITCTSLGACRTIGAVGLSFVYGSYTLDARNNYWGASTGPDSAEDPAPGNTTCPEATGSNCAGPAGGGTGLPINASGVDCSVSGSGSVRTCPIRTAPNRFAGA
;
A
#
# COMPACT_ATOMS: atom_id res chain seq x y z
N MET A 1 -28.91 -65.62 12.81
CA MET A 1 -27.88 -64.57 12.63
C MET A 1 -27.87 -64.21 11.13
N ARG A 2 -28.69 -63.32 10.54
CA ARG A 2 -29.23 -62.00 10.92
C ARG A 2 -28.15 -60.97 11.32
N SER A 3 -27.22 -60.71 10.40
CA SER A 3 -26.54 -59.43 10.21
C SER A 3 -25.69 -59.56 8.95
N ASN A 4 -25.92 -58.75 7.93
CA ASN A 4 -24.96 -58.35 6.87
C ASN A 4 -25.64 -57.74 5.63
N VAL A 5 -26.96 -57.89 5.45
CA VAL A 5 -27.66 -57.25 4.32
C VAL A 5 -27.98 -55.77 4.59
N PHE A 6 -28.13 -55.38 5.87
CA PHE A 6 -28.41 -53.98 6.24
C PHE A 6 -27.19 -53.06 6.21
N VAL A 7 -25.97 -53.60 6.27
CA VAL A 7 -24.72 -52.80 6.23
C VAL A 7 -24.40 -52.34 4.80
N TRP A 8 -24.78 -53.12 3.78
CA TRP A 8 -24.58 -52.76 2.38
C TRP A 8 -25.58 -51.71 1.86
N LEU A 9 -26.81 -51.68 2.38
CA LEU A 9 -27.81 -50.68 1.99
C LEU A 9 -27.57 -49.29 2.62
N MET A 10 -26.93 -49.22 3.80
CA MET A 10 -26.51 -47.95 4.41
C MET A 10 -25.26 -47.36 3.76
N ALA A 11 -24.34 -48.19 3.23
CA ALA A 11 -23.15 -47.71 2.52
C ALA A 11 -23.49 -47.07 1.15
N ILE A 12 -24.53 -47.58 0.47
CA ILE A 12 -25.01 -47.01 -0.80
C ILE A 12 -25.89 -45.77 -0.54
N GLY A 13 -26.65 -45.74 0.58
CA GLY A 13 -27.46 -44.58 0.97
C GLY A 13 -26.67 -43.37 1.46
N ILE A 14 -25.44 -43.56 1.98
CA ILE A 14 -24.56 -42.46 2.43
C ILE A 14 -23.65 -41.97 1.28
N LEU A 15 -23.30 -42.82 0.30
CA LEU A 15 -22.61 -42.36 -0.92
C LEU A 15 -23.54 -41.69 -1.96
N GLY A 16 -24.86 -41.94 -1.92
CA GLY A 16 -25.83 -41.34 -2.85
C GLY A 16 -26.36 -39.95 -2.46
N GLY A 17 -26.08 -39.48 -1.24
CA GLY A 17 -26.66 -38.23 -0.68
C GLY A 17 -25.71 -37.03 -0.62
N LEU A 18 -24.47 -37.17 -1.08
CA LEU A 18 -23.45 -36.12 -1.04
C LEU A 18 -22.75 -35.94 -2.39
N VAL A 19 -23.51 -36.15 -3.48
CA VAL A 19 -23.17 -35.58 -4.78
C VAL A 19 -23.88 -34.23 -4.86
N LEU A 20 -23.27 -33.21 -4.23
CA LEU A 20 -23.19 -31.94 -4.96
C LEU A 20 -22.69 -32.33 -6.34
N PRO A 21 -23.28 -31.88 -7.46
CA PRO A 21 -22.61 -32.07 -8.73
C PRO A 21 -21.25 -31.41 -8.57
N ASP A 22 -20.23 -32.26 -8.37
CA ASP A 22 -18.87 -31.95 -8.72
C ASP A 22 -19.00 -31.55 -10.17
N LEU A 23 -19.13 -30.25 -10.40
CA LEU A 23 -18.74 -29.66 -11.65
C LEU A 23 -17.29 -30.11 -11.79
N VAL A 24 -17.08 -31.21 -12.49
CA VAL A 24 -15.80 -31.58 -13.05
C VAL A 24 -15.48 -30.40 -13.97
N PHE A 25 -14.74 -29.43 -13.45
CA PHE A 25 -14.08 -28.43 -14.25
C PHE A 25 -13.01 -29.19 -15.03
N THR A 26 -13.42 -29.80 -16.14
CA THR A 26 -12.51 -30.08 -17.25
C THR A 26 -11.65 -28.83 -17.47
N GLN A 27 -10.36 -29.01 -17.76
CA GLN A 27 -9.30 -28.01 -17.99
C GLN A 27 -9.61 -27.03 -19.16
N GLY A 28 -10.83 -26.52 -19.24
CA GLY A 28 -11.30 -25.56 -20.23
C GLY A 28 -11.11 -24.12 -19.73
N ALA A 29 -11.28 -23.19 -20.67
CA ALA A 29 -11.28 -21.76 -20.44
C ALA A 29 -11.99 -21.37 -19.13
N GLY A 30 -11.44 -20.38 -18.41
CA GLY A 30 -12.06 -19.90 -17.19
C GLY A 30 -13.47 -19.36 -17.45
N ARG A 31 -14.25 -19.29 -16.37
CA ARG A 31 -15.67 -18.93 -16.44
C ARG A 31 -16.08 -18.13 -15.22
N VAL A 32 -17.15 -17.37 -15.41
CA VAL A 32 -17.78 -16.57 -14.36
C VAL A 32 -19.11 -17.20 -14.01
N TYR A 33 -19.32 -17.58 -12.76
CA TYR A 33 -20.57 -18.16 -12.28
C TYR A 33 -21.35 -17.13 -11.46
N ASN A 34 -22.62 -16.88 -11.81
CA ASN A 34 -23.54 -16.13 -10.98
C ASN A 34 -24.42 -17.12 -10.17
N PRO A 35 -24.22 -17.25 -8.85
CA PRO A 35 -24.99 -18.19 -8.01
C PRO A 35 -26.48 -17.90 -7.96
N ARG A 36 -26.89 -16.63 -8.05
CA ARG A 36 -28.32 -16.26 -8.05
C ARG A 36 -29.01 -16.80 -9.29
N LEU A 37 -28.38 -16.65 -10.46
CA LEU A 37 -28.90 -17.12 -11.74
C LEU A 37 -28.60 -18.60 -12.01
N ARG A 38 -27.69 -19.20 -11.23
CA ARG A 38 -27.14 -20.55 -11.47
C ARG A 38 -26.61 -20.71 -12.89
N ARG A 39 -26.03 -19.64 -13.44
CA ARG A 39 -25.57 -19.55 -14.83
C ARG A 39 -24.08 -19.27 -14.88
N THR A 40 -23.42 -19.86 -15.87
CA THR A 40 -22.01 -19.57 -16.19
C THR A 40 -21.92 -18.69 -17.43
N TYR A 41 -20.91 -17.83 -17.44
CA TYR A 41 -20.61 -16.89 -18.50
C TYR A 41 -19.14 -17.02 -18.91
N PRO A 42 -18.81 -16.83 -20.19
CA PRO A 42 -17.43 -16.82 -20.66
C PRO A 42 -16.65 -15.58 -20.19
N THR A 43 -17.32 -14.44 -19.93
CA THR A 43 -16.66 -13.20 -19.51
C THR A 43 -17.36 -12.55 -18.32
N VAL A 44 -16.64 -11.67 -17.62
CA VAL A 44 -17.20 -10.91 -16.49
C VAL A 44 -18.28 -9.95 -16.95
N ASN A 45 -18.09 -9.25 -18.09
CA ASN A 45 -19.04 -8.25 -18.58
C ASN A 45 -20.40 -8.84 -18.94
N GLN A 46 -20.44 -10.05 -19.53
CA GLN A 46 -21.72 -10.74 -19.79
C GLN A 46 -22.44 -11.10 -18.48
N ALA A 47 -21.70 -11.53 -17.46
CA ALA A 47 -22.27 -11.80 -16.14
C ALA A 47 -22.77 -10.51 -15.47
N LEU A 48 -22.03 -9.40 -15.58
CA LEU A 48 -22.40 -8.10 -15.02
C LEU A 48 -23.69 -7.56 -15.63
N ALA A 49 -23.85 -7.66 -16.95
CA ALA A 49 -25.05 -7.19 -17.66
C ALA A 49 -26.35 -7.89 -17.23
N GLU A 50 -26.26 -9.13 -16.73
CA GLU A 50 -27.40 -9.89 -16.21
C GLU A 50 -27.50 -9.85 -14.67
N SER A 51 -26.56 -9.20 -14.00
CA SER A 51 -26.51 -9.12 -12.54
C SER A 51 -27.53 -8.14 -11.97
N ARG A 52 -27.80 -8.28 -10.67
CA ARG A 52 -28.60 -7.34 -9.88
C ARG A 52 -27.78 -6.80 -8.72
N ASN A 53 -28.28 -5.71 -8.11
CA ASN A 53 -27.68 -5.15 -6.91
C ASN A 53 -27.53 -6.22 -5.81
N GLY A 54 -26.32 -6.38 -5.30
CA GLY A 54 -25.95 -7.37 -4.28
C GLY A 54 -25.48 -8.71 -4.83
N ASP A 55 -25.49 -8.92 -6.15
CA ASP A 55 -25.01 -10.18 -6.74
C ASP A 55 -23.51 -10.41 -6.46
N THR A 56 -23.15 -11.68 -6.35
CA THR A 56 -21.75 -12.14 -6.27
C THR A 56 -21.42 -12.95 -7.51
N LEU A 57 -20.33 -12.62 -8.19
CA LEU A 57 -19.83 -13.33 -9.36
C LEU A 57 -18.58 -14.11 -8.97
N LEU A 58 -18.64 -15.43 -9.13
CA LEU A 58 -17.50 -16.31 -8.86
C LEU A 58 -16.66 -16.45 -10.12
N ILE A 59 -15.43 -15.95 -10.08
CA ILE A 59 -14.47 -16.06 -11.19
C ILE A 59 -13.61 -17.30 -10.93
N ILE A 60 -13.57 -18.22 -11.89
CA ILE A 60 -12.90 -19.52 -11.75
C ILE A 60 -12.01 -19.77 -12.96
N GLY A 61 -10.73 -20.07 -12.71
CA GLY A 61 -9.73 -20.20 -13.76
C GLY A 61 -9.40 -18.84 -14.41
N ARG A 62 -8.85 -18.88 -15.63
CA ARG A 62 -8.46 -17.68 -16.39
C ARG A 62 -9.59 -17.18 -17.28
N VAL A 63 -10.08 -15.99 -17.01
CA VAL A 63 -11.09 -15.27 -17.80
C VAL A 63 -10.41 -14.13 -18.54
N GLU A 64 -10.48 -14.17 -19.88
CA GLU A 64 -9.93 -13.12 -20.74
C GLU A 64 -10.98 -12.03 -20.99
N GLY A 65 -10.55 -10.77 -20.98
CA GLY A 65 -11.36 -9.60 -21.28
C GLY A 65 -11.39 -8.56 -20.16
N ALA A 66 -11.41 -7.29 -20.55
CA ALA A 66 -11.47 -6.17 -19.61
C ALA A 66 -12.82 -6.16 -18.89
N VAL A 67 -12.82 -5.74 -17.62
CA VAL A 67 -14.01 -5.69 -16.78
C VAL A 67 -14.52 -4.26 -16.71
N ASP A 68 -15.78 -4.05 -17.08
CA ASP A 68 -16.45 -2.75 -17.00
C ASP A 68 -17.56 -2.81 -15.95
N LEU A 69 -17.31 -2.20 -14.78
CA LEU A 69 -18.25 -2.17 -13.67
C LEU A 69 -19.43 -1.22 -13.87
N SER A 70 -19.47 -0.45 -14.97
CA SER A 70 -20.64 0.35 -15.36
C SER A 70 -21.84 -0.50 -15.79
N LEU A 71 -21.55 -1.73 -16.24
CA LEU A 71 -22.56 -2.70 -16.69
C LEU A 71 -23.40 -3.28 -15.54
N ALA A 72 -22.91 -3.22 -14.30
CA ALA A 72 -23.67 -3.67 -13.14
C ALA A 72 -24.71 -2.62 -12.73
N PRO A 73 -26.01 -2.98 -12.60
CA PRO A 73 -27.06 -2.02 -12.23
C PRO A 73 -27.03 -1.61 -10.75
N GLY A 74 -26.01 -2.02 -9.99
CA GLY A 74 -25.90 -1.74 -8.56
C GLY A 74 -24.59 -2.27 -7.97
N GLY A 75 -24.57 -2.46 -6.65
CA GLY A 75 -23.42 -3.04 -5.96
C GLY A 75 -23.17 -4.49 -6.39
N ILE A 76 -21.91 -4.88 -6.53
CA ILE A 76 -21.50 -6.21 -6.99
C ILE A 76 -20.30 -6.69 -6.19
N THR A 77 -20.18 -8.01 -6.03
CA THR A 77 -18.96 -8.64 -5.52
C THR A 77 -18.35 -9.54 -6.60
N LEU A 78 -17.14 -9.23 -7.04
CA LEU A 78 -16.30 -10.13 -7.82
C LEU A 78 -15.46 -10.96 -6.85
N LEU A 79 -15.64 -12.28 -6.85
CA LEU A 79 -14.94 -13.19 -5.95
C LEU A 79 -14.14 -14.22 -6.76
N GLY A 80 -12.82 -14.14 -6.66
CA GLY A 80 -11.93 -15.16 -7.17
C GLY A 80 -12.04 -16.45 -6.35
N LYS A 81 -12.30 -17.56 -7.03
CA LYS A 81 -12.36 -18.88 -6.40
C LYS A 81 -11.34 -19.80 -7.05
N ALA A 82 -10.31 -20.14 -6.28
CA ALA A 82 -9.36 -21.16 -6.68
C ALA A 82 -10.08 -22.51 -6.80
N ASN A 83 -9.76 -23.27 -7.84
CA ASN A 83 -10.33 -24.59 -8.07
C ASN A 83 -9.23 -25.59 -8.42
N GLY A 84 -9.04 -26.61 -7.58
CA GLY A 84 -7.96 -27.59 -7.76
C GLY A 84 -6.56 -26.95 -7.83
N GLY A 85 -6.33 -25.85 -7.10
CA GLY A 85 -5.07 -25.11 -7.14
C GLY A 85 -4.93 -24.11 -8.30
N ILE A 86 -5.85 -24.10 -9.26
CA ILE A 86 -5.85 -23.12 -10.35
C ILE A 86 -6.37 -21.77 -9.81
N PRO A 87 -5.59 -20.68 -9.87
CA PRO A 87 -6.03 -19.38 -9.42
C PRO A 87 -7.13 -18.80 -10.32
N ALA A 88 -7.96 -17.93 -9.76
CA ALA A 88 -8.89 -17.11 -10.53
C ALA A 88 -8.13 -15.92 -11.12
N VAL A 89 -8.02 -15.88 -12.45
CA VAL A 89 -7.24 -14.88 -13.17
C VAL A 89 -8.15 -14.06 -14.08
N VAL A 90 -8.01 -12.74 -14.03
CA VAL A 90 -8.52 -11.82 -15.05
C VAL A 90 -7.33 -11.29 -15.84
N SER A 91 -7.41 -11.38 -17.17
CA SER A 91 -6.31 -11.07 -18.08
C SER A 91 -6.84 -10.36 -19.33
N VAL A 92 -6.04 -9.47 -19.91
CA VAL A 92 -6.33 -8.78 -21.16
C VAL A 92 -5.08 -8.72 -22.02
N GLU A 93 -5.21 -8.88 -23.34
CA GLU A 93 -4.06 -8.98 -24.24
C GLU A 93 -3.22 -7.73 -24.32
N ALA A 94 -3.89 -6.62 -24.57
CA ALA A 94 -3.31 -5.29 -24.58
C ALA A 94 -4.10 -4.40 -23.62
N CYS A 95 -3.50 -3.27 -23.23
CA CYS A 95 -4.22 -2.32 -22.40
C CYS A 95 -5.44 -1.78 -23.17
N PRO A 96 -6.67 -1.94 -22.65
CA PRO A 96 -7.88 -1.46 -23.31
C PRO A 96 -7.94 0.07 -23.33
N GLY A 97 -8.83 0.63 -24.16
CA GLY A 97 -9.04 2.09 -24.22
C GLY A 97 -9.49 2.73 -22.90
N SER A 98 -10.05 1.94 -21.97
CA SER A 98 -10.33 2.38 -20.59
C SER A 98 -9.07 2.59 -19.75
N GLN A 99 -7.91 2.14 -20.23
CA GLN A 99 -6.61 2.13 -19.55
C GLN A 99 -6.53 1.20 -18.34
N ALA A 100 -7.50 0.31 -18.14
CA ALA A 100 -7.54 -0.58 -16.98
C ALA A 100 -8.03 -1.98 -17.30
N VAL A 101 -7.46 -3.00 -16.64
CA VAL A 101 -7.98 -4.37 -16.70
C VAL A 101 -9.37 -4.44 -16.06
N ILE A 102 -9.56 -3.73 -14.94
CA ILE A 102 -10.85 -3.56 -14.27
C ILE A 102 -11.14 -2.06 -14.13
N ASP A 103 -12.12 -1.58 -14.87
CA ASP A 103 -12.60 -0.20 -14.80
C ASP A 103 -13.76 -0.10 -13.79
N ALA A 104 -13.50 0.60 -12.68
CA ALA A 104 -14.43 0.83 -11.59
C ALA A 104 -15.06 2.22 -11.61
N ARG A 105 -14.71 3.10 -12.55
CA ARG A 105 -15.18 4.50 -12.61
C ARG A 105 -16.70 4.60 -12.77
N GLY A 106 -17.29 3.70 -13.54
CA GLY A 106 -18.74 3.69 -13.82
C GLY A 106 -19.61 2.98 -12.78
N ARG A 107 -19.06 2.51 -11.65
CA ARG A 107 -19.81 1.65 -10.70
C ARG A 107 -21.09 2.31 -10.19
N GLN A 108 -22.19 1.55 -10.18
CA GLN A 108 -23.52 2.03 -9.77
C GLN A 108 -23.83 1.90 -8.28
N GLY A 109 -23.01 1.15 -7.54
CA GLY A 109 -23.13 0.95 -6.10
C GLY A 109 -21.81 0.50 -5.48
N ARG A 110 -21.89 -0.07 -4.27
CA ARG A 110 -20.71 -0.62 -3.58
C ARG A 110 -20.13 -1.80 -4.36
N VAL A 111 -18.85 -1.73 -4.70
CA VAL A 111 -18.13 -2.82 -5.38
C VAL A 111 -17.14 -3.48 -4.43
N GLN A 112 -17.08 -4.81 -4.48
CA GLN A 112 -16.03 -5.59 -3.84
C GLN A 112 -15.31 -6.44 -4.87
N ILE A 113 -13.98 -6.45 -4.83
CA ILE A 113 -13.13 -7.28 -5.67
C ILE A 113 -12.23 -8.05 -4.71
N ILE A 114 -12.38 -9.38 -4.67
CA ILE A 114 -11.79 -10.20 -3.63
C ILE A 114 -11.09 -11.42 -4.24
N GLY A 115 -9.84 -11.67 -3.88
CA GLY A 115 -9.18 -12.95 -4.17
C GLY A 115 -8.86 -13.20 -5.64
N LEU A 116 -8.76 -12.15 -6.47
CA LEU A 116 -8.42 -12.26 -7.89
C LEU A 116 -6.93 -12.08 -8.13
N ASN A 117 -6.41 -12.84 -9.09
CA ASN A 117 -5.17 -12.50 -9.77
C ASN A 117 -5.52 -11.65 -11.00
N VAL A 118 -4.83 -10.54 -11.19
CA VAL A 118 -5.01 -9.62 -12.31
C VAL A 118 -3.68 -9.54 -13.06
N GLU A 119 -3.67 -10.03 -14.30
CA GLU A 119 -2.54 -9.92 -15.21
C GLU A 119 -2.65 -8.61 -15.99
N VAL A 120 -1.69 -7.70 -15.78
CA VAL A 120 -1.75 -6.31 -16.24
C VAL A 120 -0.74 -6.10 -17.38
N PRO A 121 -1.18 -5.75 -18.60
CA PRO A 121 -0.27 -5.38 -19.68
C PRO A 121 0.49 -4.08 -19.40
N SER A 122 1.54 -3.84 -20.18
CA SER A 122 2.27 -2.57 -20.17
C SER A 122 1.35 -1.37 -20.39
N GLY A 123 1.63 -0.28 -19.67
CA GLY A 123 0.92 1.00 -19.77
C GLY A 123 -0.50 0.98 -19.17
N CYS A 124 -0.85 -0.04 -18.40
CA CYS A 124 -2.19 -0.23 -17.88
C CYS A 124 -2.29 -0.12 -16.35
N TYR A 125 -3.49 0.18 -15.87
CA TYR A 125 -3.88 -0.01 -14.48
C TYR A 125 -4.47 -1.41 -14.27
N GLY A 126 -4.13 -2.07 -13.16
CA GLY A 126 -4.83 -3.27 -12.74
C GLY A 126 -6.30 -2.97 -12.40
N ILE A 127 -6.51 -1.98 -11.53
CA ILE A 127 -7.83 -1.40 -11.26
C ILE A 127 -7.73 0.12 -11.35
N LEU A 128 -8.65 0.74 -12.08
CA LEU A 128 -8.81 2.19 -12.13
C LEU A 128 -10.19 2.58 -11.60
N SER A 129 -10.20 3.48 -10.62
CA SER A 129 -11.38 4.11 -10.06
C SER A 129 -11.20 5.61 -10.11
N GLY A 130 -12.29 6.36 -10.27
CA GLY A 130 -12.22 7.81 -10.32
C GLY A 130 -13.57 8.47 -10.44
N ASP A 131 -13.63 9.72 -9.98
CA ASP A 131 -14.76 10.64 -10.12
C ASP A 131 -16.14 10.09 -9.69
N ASN A 132 -16.19 9.10 -8.79
CA ASN A 132 -17.41 8.32 -8.55
C ASN A 132 -18.00 8.49 -7.15
N GLY A 133 -17.17 8.54 -6.11
CA GLY A 133 -17.67 8.73 -4.75
C GLY A 133 -18.13 7.47 -4.01
N ARG A 134 -18.45 6.39 -4.73
CA ARG A 134 -19.09 5.20 -4.13
C ARG A 134 -18.08 4.22 -3.53
N PRO A 135 -18.48 3.40 -2.56
CA PRO A 135 -17.55 2.50 -1.88
C PRO A 135 -16.92 1.47 -2.83
N LEU A 136 -15.62 1.26 -2.69
CA LEU A 136 -14.85 0.24 -3.41
C LEU A 136 -13.96 -0.50 -2.41
N THR A 137 -14.03 -1.82 -2.41
CA THR A 137 -13.13 -2.69 -1.65
C THR A 137 -12.35 -3.57 -2.60
N VAL A 138 -11.02 -3.50 -2.53
CA VAL A 138 -10.10 -4.41 -3.24
C VAL A 138 -9.32 -5.17 -2.18
N ARG A 139 -9.54 -6.48 -2.07
CA ARG A 139 -9.02 -7.27 -0.96
C ARG A 139 -8.43 -8.61 -1.36
N ASN A 140 -7.25 -8.92 -0.84
CA ASN A 140 -6.56 -10.19 -1.06
C ASN A 140 -6.38 -10.52 -2.56
N CYS A 141 -6.24 -9.50 -3.40
CA CYS A 141 -5.96 -9.66 -4.82
C CYS A 141 -4.45 -9.63 -5.09
N ARG A 142 -4.03 -10.22 -6.21
CA ARG A 142 -2.65 -10.15 -6.71
C ARG A 142 -2.63 -9.45 -8.06
N PHE A 143 -1.76 -8.46 -8.21
CA PHE A 143 -1.51 -7.74 -9.45
C PHE A 143 -0.10 -8.06 -9.93
N VAL A 144 0.01 -8.51 -11.18
CA VAL A 144 1.26 -8.94 -11.77
C VAL A 144 1.30 -8.51 -13.23
N GLY A 145 2.48 -8.15 -13.73
CA GLY A 145 2.67 -7.90 -15.15
C GLY A 145 2.25 -9.12 -15.99
N ARG A 146 1.54 -8.89 -17.10
CA ARG A 146 1.14 -9.95 -18.04
C ARG A 146 2.34 -10.74 -18.55
N ASP A 147 3.46 -10.04 -18.73
CA ASP A 147 4.77 -10.62 -18.94
C ASP A 147 5.80 -9.99 -17.98
N ARG A 148 7.05 -10.47 -18.03
CA ARG A 148 8.12 -10.01 -17.11
C ARG A 148 8.58 -8.57 -17.37
N SER A 149 8.41 -8.08 -18.60
CA SER A 149 8.75 -6.72 -19.01
C SER A 149 7.58 -5.75 -18.88
N ALA A 150 6.41 -6.25 -18.48
CA ALA A 150 5.21 -5.44 -18.41
C ALA A 150 5.36 -4.39 -17.31
N LEU A 151 5.31 -3.14 -17.76
CA LEU A 151 5.45 -1.94 -16.96
C LEU A 151 4.06 -1.36 -16.68
N PHE A 152 3.55 -1.47 -15.45
CA PHE A 152 2.14 -1.17 -15.15
C PHE A 152 1.94 -0.39 -13.83
N SER A 153 0.69 -0.08 -13.51
CA SER A 153 0.27 0.49 -12.21
C SER A 153 -0.77 -0.44 -11.56
N GLY A 154 -0.70 -0.65 -10.24
CA GLY A 154 -1.56 -1.61 -9.57
C GLY A 154 -3.01 -1.12 -9.43
N ILE A 155 -3.31 -0.41 -8.35
CA ILE A 155 -4.64 0.10 -8.03
C ILE A 155 -4.57 1.63 -8.00
N ALA A 156 -5.42 2.29 -8.78
CA ALA A 156 -5.50 3.75 -8.81
C ALA A 156 -6.90 4.23 -8.44
N LEU A 157 -6.95 5.13 -7.45
CA LEU A 157 -8.07 6.04 -7.19
C LEU A 157 -7.65 7.40 -7.74
N VAL A 158 -8.36 7.93 -8.73
CA VAL A 158 -8.01 9.18 -9.45
C VAL A 158 -9.14 10.18 -9.29
N ASN A 159 -8.84 11.38 -8.77
CA ASN A 159 -9.85 12.39 -8.44
C ASN A 159 -11.06 11.84 -7.64
N GLU A 160 -10.84 10.89 -6.75
CA GLU A 160 -11.91 10.29 -5.96
C GLU A 160 -12.35 11.19 -4.80
N PHE A 161 -13.57 10.97 -4.34
CA PHE A 161 -14.15 11.62 -3.16
C PHE A 161 -15.05 10.61 -2.42
N GLY A 162 -15.63 10.98 -1.28
CA GLY A 162 -16.54 10.12 -0.54
C GLY A 162 -15.89 8.83 -0.04
N GLY A 163 -16.37 7.68 -0.49
CA GLY A 163 -15.94 6.35 -0.04
C GLY A 163 -16.98 5.63 0.84
N PRO A 164 -16.58 4.64 1.65
CA PRO A 164 -15.20 4.28 1.96
C PRO A 164 -14.50 3.47 0.86
N PHE A 165 -13.21 3.73 0.70
CA PHE A 165 -12.28 2.93 -0.12
C PHE A 165 -11.41 2.07 0.78
N LEU A 166 -11.35 0.78 0.49
CA LEU A 166 -10.54 -0.18 1.25
C LEU A 166 -9.66 -0.97 0.31
N ILE A 167 -8.35 -0.77 0.40
CA ILE A 167 -7.33 -1.50 -0.35
C ILE A 167 -6.55 -2.32 0.67
N GLN A 168 -6.88 -3.61 0.78
CA GLN A 168 -6.42 -4.44 1.90
C GLN A 168 -5.82 -5.80 1.49
N GLY A 169 -4.66 -6.14 2.05
CA GLY A 169 -4.11 -7.50 1.92
C GLY A 169 -3.71 -7.87 0.49
N ASN A 170 -3.59 -6.89 -0.41
CA ASN A 170 -3.25 -7.14 -1.81
C ASN A 170 -1.75 -7.33 -1.99
N GLN A 171 -1.38 -7.99 -3.07
CA GLN A 171 0.02 -8.13 -3.50
C GLN A 171 0.20 -7.47 -4.87
N VAL A 172 1.19 -6.59 -5.01
CA VAL A 172 1.59 -6.01 -6.31
C VAL A 172 3.06 -6.36 -6.55
N THR A 173 3.35 -7.03 -7.66
CA THR A 173 4.70 -7.51 -8.01
C THR A 173 5.05 -7.28 -9.47
N ASN A 174 6.35 -7.35 -9.80
CA ASN A 174 6.97 -7.04 -11.09
C ASN A 174 7.18 -5.52 -11.28
N GLN A 175 7.53 -5.09 -12.48
CA GLN A 175 7.98 -3.73 -12.78
C GLN A 175 6.82 -2.73 -12.85
N LEU A 176 6.95 -1.60 -12.17
CA LEU A 176 5.92 -0.55 -12.15
C LEU A 176 6.39 0.75 -12.81
N VAL A 177 5.50 1.39 -13.58
CA VAL A 177 5.81 2.69 -14.21
C VAL A 177 5.67 3.85 -13.23
N SER A 178 4.60 3.83 -12.45
CA SER A 178 4.20 4.94 -11.58
C SER A 178 4.10 4.50 -10.13
N ALA A 179 2.97 3.91 -9.72
CA ALA A 179 2.76 3.47 -8.35
C ALA A 179 2.09 2.10 -8.29
N ALA A 180 2.38 1.34 -7.23
CA ALA A 180 1.59 0.14 -6.93
C ALA A 180 0.18 0.53 -6.49
N ILE A 181 0.09 1.59 -5.68
CA ILE A 181 -1.18 2.16 -5.22
C ILE A 181 -1.13 3.67 -5.36
N LEU A 182 -2.08 4.24 -6.10
CA LEU A 182 -2.30 5.68 -6.20
C LEU A 182 -3.60 6.04 -5.49
N ILE A 183 -3.51 7.04 -4.59
CA ILE A 183 -4.65 7.68 -3.92
C ILE A 183 -4.63 9.14 -4.31
N ASP A 184 -5.47 9.51 -5.27
CA ASP A 184 -5.61 10.88 -5.72
C ASP A 184 -7.03 11.37 -5.44
N GLY A 185 -7.11 12.39 -4.59
CA GLY A 185 -8.36 12.98 -4.12
C GLY A 185 -8.88 14.06 -5.04
N ARG A 186 -10.13 14.48 -4.81
CA ARG A 186 -10.71 15.64 -5.48
C ARG A 186 -10.62 16.84 -4.54
N ASN A 187 -9.81 17.84 -4.91
CA ASN A 187 -9.47 19.05 -4.13
C ASN A 187 -10.56 19.72 -3.27
N ALA A 188 -11.86 19.59 -3.58
CA ALA A 188 -12.95 20.20 -2.81
C ALA A 188 -13.83 19.23 -2.01
N SER A 189 -13.64 17.91 -2.11
CA SER A 189 -14.54 16.92 -1.53
C SER A 189 -13.79 15.91 -0.67
N SER A 190 -14.24 15.71 0.58
CA SER A 190 -13.56 14.81 1.51
C SER A 190 -13.55 13.37 1.01
N LEU A 191 -12.47 12.66 1.35
CA LEU A 191 -12.20 11.29 0.93
C LEU A 191 -11.94 10.39 2.13
N GLN A 192 -12.45 9.15 2.10
CA GLN A 192 -12.20 8.13 3.12
C GLN A 192 -11.48 6.91 2.52
N VAL A 193 -10.19 6.76 2.79
CA VAL A 193 -9.37 5.64 2.29
C VAL A 193 -8.60 4.95 3.41
N ILE A 194 -8.61 3.62 3.39
CA ILE A 194 -7.72 2.79 4.18
C ILE A 194 -6.91 1.90 3.24
N VAL A 195 -5.59 2.02 3.31
CA VAL A 195 -4.63 1.14 2.63
C VAL A 195 -3.90 0.33 3.68
N ARG A 196 -4.27 -0.95 3.82
CA ARG A 196 -3.82 -1.79 4.95
C ARG A 196 -3.30 -3.16 4.55
N GLY A 197 -2.15 -3.57 5.10
CA GLY A 197 -1.72 -4.97 4.99
C GLY A 197 -1.29 -5.39 3.59
N ASN A 198 -1.05 -4.45 2.68
CA ASN A 198 -0.64 -4.76 1.31
C ASN A 198 0.85 -5.07 1.25
N ARG A 199 1.25 -5.88 0.26
CA ARG A 199 2.64 -6.18 -0.06
C ARG A 199 2.97 -5.67 -1.44
N VAL A 200 3.98 -4.81 -1.54
CA VAL A 200 4.49 -4.29 -2.80
C VAL A 200 5.95 -4.68 -2.92
N GLY A 201 6.35 -5.28 -4.03
CA GLY A 201 7.74 -5.67 -4.25
C GLY A 201 8.16 -5.63 -5.71
N SER A 202 9.49 -5.59 -5.90
CA SER A 202 10.21 -5.57 -7.18
C SER A 202 10.04 -4.27 -8.00
N ASP A 203 11.17 -3.68 -8.41
CA ASP A 203 11.29 -2.60 -9.41
C ASP A 203 10.13 -1.60 -9.49
N VAL A 204 9.89 -0.90 -8.39
CA VAL A 204 8.82 0.11 -8.29
C VAL A 204 9.38 1.52 -8.38
N THR A 205 8.76 2.40 -9.17
CA THR A 205 9.04 3.85 -9.09
C THR A 205 8.54 4.42 -7.78
N ALA A 206 7.29 4.11 -7.41
CA ALA A 206 6.73 4.41 -6.10
C ALA A 206 5.91 3.23 -5.56
N GLY A 207 6.02 2.98 -4.25
CA GLY A 207 5.14 2.00 -3.59
C GLY A 207 3.71 2.54 -3.50
N ILE A 208 3.53 3.64 -2.77
CA ILE A 208 2.24 4.31 -2.58
C ILE A 208 2.39 5.80 -2.85
N ILE A 209 1.53 6.36 -3.70
CA ILE A 209 1.43 7.81 -3.93
C ILE A 209 0.09 8.30 -3.38
N VAL A 210 0.13 9.44 -2.69
CA VAL A 210 -1.04 10.18 -2.21
C VAL A 210 -0.98 11.60 -2.76
N SER A 211 -2.09 12.11 -3.30
CA SER A 211 -2.18 13.43 -3.91
C SER A 211 -3.53 14.08 -3.65
N ASP A 212 -3.56 15.42 -3.60
CA ASP A 212 -4.77 16.24 -3.59
C ASP A 212 -5.80 15.83 -2.52
N ILE A 213 -5.33 15.56 -1.29
CA ILE A 213 -6.19 15.18 -0.17
C ILE A 213 -6.69 16.43 0.56
N PRO A 214 -7.97 16.82 0.40
CA PRO A 214 -8.49 18.01 1.06
C PRO A 214 -8.64 17.79 2.57
N SER A 215 -8.67 18.90 3.30
CA SER A 215 -8.98 18.91 4.73
C SER A 215 -10.34 18.25 5.01
N GLY A 216 -10.45 17.58 6.17
CA GLY A 216 -11.64 16.79 6.52
C GLY A 216 -11.69 15.39 5.91
N SER A 217 -10.72 15.02 5.07
CA SER A 217 -10.53 13.63 4.63
C SER A 217 -9.98 12.74 5.73
N SER A 218 -10.16 11.43 5.57
CA SER A 218 -9.60 10.38 6.43
C SER A 218 -8.84 9.39 5.55
N VAL A 219 -7.53 9.59 5.43
CA VAL A 219 -6.63 8.71 4.66
C VAL A 219 -5.63 8.08 5.61
N VAL A 220 -5.67 6.75 5.71
CA VAL A 220 -4.78 5.96 6.57
C VAL A 220 -4.04 4.91 5.74
N ILE A 221 -2.71 4.94 5.81
CA ILE A 221 -1.81 3.96 5.21
C ILE A 221 -1.11 3.22 6.33
N GLU A 222 -1.43 1.95 6.52
CA GLU A 222 -0.85 1.20 7.64
C GLU A 222 -0.58 -0.27 7.41
N ARG A 223 0.43 -0.81 8.10
CA ARG A 223 0.76 -2.24 8.07
C ARG A 223 1.06 -2.76 6.67
N ASN A 224 1.51 -1.90 5.76
CA ASN A 224 1.96 -2.33 4.44
C ASN A 224 3.44 -2.71 4.49
N VAL A 225 3.84 -3.67 3.65
CA VAL A 225 5.23 -4.04 3.43
C VAL A 225 5.61 -3.62 2.02
N LEU A 226 6.57 -2.70 1.90
CA LEU A 226 7.03 -2.15 0.64
C LEU A 226 8.52 -2.48 0.49
N GLU A 227 8.89 -3.08 -0.64
CA GLU A 227 10.27 -3.49 -0.95
C GLU A 227 10.70 -2.91 -2.31
N GLY A 228 11.69 -2.01 -2.30
CA GLY A 228 12.07 -1.17 -3.45
C GLY A 228 12.77 -1.89 -4.62
N GLY A 229 13.34 -3.09 -4.40
CA GLY A 229 14.05 -3.84 -5.44
C GLY A 229 15.30 -3.13 -5.98
N ASP A 230 15.66 -3.37 -7.25
CA ASP A 230 16.94 -2.97 -7.83
C ASP A 230 16.98 -1.50 -8.30
N LEU A 231 15.82 -0.82 -8.39
CA LEU A 231 15.71 0.60 -8.76
C LEU A 231 16.11 1.58 -7.64
N GLY A 232 16.69 1.06 -6.55
CA GLY A 232 16.87 1.62 -5.20
C GLY A 232 17.64 2.95 -5.02
N ARG A 233 17.74 3.81 -6.04
CA ARG A 233 18.25 5.18 -5.91
C ARG A 233 17.32 6.29 -6.39
N GLY A 234 16.33 5.99 -7.23
CA GLY A 234 15.30 6.97 -7.67
C GLY A 234 13.89 6.70 -7.14
N ALA A 235 13.68 5.52 -6.54
CA ALA A 235 12.37 5.06 -6.11
C ALA A 235 11.96 5.59 -4.72
N ILE A 236 10.65 5.75 -4.52
CA ILE A 236 10.07 6.22 -3.26
C ILE A 236 9.14 5.15 -2.66
N GLY A 237 9.27 4.86 -1.37
CA GLY A 237 8.36 3.92 -0.69
C GLY A 237 6.94 4.48 -0.62
N ILE A 238 6.78 5.60 0.09
CA ILE A 238 5.50 6.33 0.20
C ILE A 238 5.74 7.81 -0.11
N LEU A 239 4.99 8.36 -1.06
CA LEU A 239 5.03 9.76 -1.43
C LEU A 239 3.71 10.45 -1.07
N LEU A 240 3.77 11.47 -0.22
CA LEU A 240 2.69 12.42 -0.02
C LEU A 240 3.01 13.67 -0.85
N ASN A 241 2.31 13.86 -1.96
CA ASN A 241 2.47 15.04 -2.82
C ASN A 241 1.87 16.30 -2.17
N PRO A 242 2.29 17.50 -2.65
CA PRO A 242 1.77 18.77 -2.17
C PRO A 242 0.24 18.80 -2.10
N GLY A 243 -0.30 19.42 -1.05
CA GLY A 243 -1.74 19.52 -0.84
C GLY A 243 -2.37 18.33 -0.12
N SER A 244 -1.62 17.26 0.18
CA SER A 244 -2.14 16.08 0.89
C SER A 244 -2.26 16.33 2.39
N THR A 245 -3.42 16.82 2.83
CA THR A 245 -3.63 17.28 4.21
C THR A 245 -4.04 16.14 5.16
N GLY A 246 -3.38 16.03 6.30
CA GLY A 246 -3.82 15.18 7.42
C GLY A 246 -3.71 13.67 7.19
N VAL A 247 -2.85 13.23 6.27
CA VAL A 247 -2.65 11.81 5.97
C VAL A 247 -1.93 11.12 7.13
N ILE A 248 -2.40 9.94 7.54
CA ILE A 248 -1.75 9.13 8.56
C ILE A 248 -1.01 7.97 7.91
N VAL A 249 0.31 7.95 8.05
CA VAL A 249 1.19 6.86 7.61
C VAL A 249 1.76 6.19 8.85
N GLN A 250 1.29 4.99 9.17
CA GLN A 250 1.70 4.34 10.41
C GLN A 250 1.97 2.84 10.30
N ARG A 251 2.91 2.33 11.09
CA ARG A 251 3.14 0.87 11.18
C ARG A 251 3.41 0.21 9.83
N ASN A 252 4.05 0.91 8.88
CA ASN A 252 4.48 0.30 7.63
C ASN A 252 5.92 -0.19 7.74
N THR A 253 6.27 -1.21 6.96
CA THR A 253 7.63 -1.71 6.79
C THR A 253 8.11 -1.33 5.38
N ILE A 254 9.17 -0.53 5.27
CA ILE A 254 9.65 0.06 4.01
C ILE A 254 11.15 -0.20 3.86
N LEU A 255 11.50 -0.98 2.84
CA LEU A 255 12.84 -1.55 2.69
C LEU A 255 13.45 -1.20 1.33
N ASN A 256 14.74 -0.84 1.31
CA ASN A 256 15.56 -0.75 0.10
C ASN A 256 15.08 0.27 -0.96
N PHE A 257 14.57 1.43 -0.55
CA PHE A 257 14.23 2.53 -1.46
C PHE A 257 15.32 3.61 -1.51
N GLY A 258 15.31 4.43 -2.57
CA GLY A 258 16.08 5.67 -2.60
C GLY A 258 15.63 6.58 -1.46
N THR A 259 14.32 6.79 -1.32
CA THR A 259 13.70 7.43 -0.16
C THR A 259 12.55 6.59 0.38
N GLY A 260 12.53 6.33 1.69
CA GLY A 260 11.49 5.53 2.31
C GLY A 260 10.13 6.24 2.32
N ILE A 261 10.06 7.43 2.93
CA ILE A 261 8.84 8.27 2.95
C ILE A 261 9.19 9.70 2.54
N VAL A 262 8.42 10.28 1.63
CA VAL A 262 8.46 11.70 1.27
C VAL A 262 7.18 12.38 1.75
N VAL A 263 7.33 13.48 2.48
CA VAL A 263 6.26 14.38 2.90
C VAL A 263 6.50 15.72 2.23
N ASP A 264 5.89 15.95 1.07
CA ASP A 264 6.02 17.18 0.30
C ASP A 264 4.72 18.00 0.46
N GLY A 265 4.83 19.20 1.04
CA GLY A 265 3.70 20.15 1.10
C GLY A 265 2.43 19.61 1.75
N SER A 266 2.56 18.71 2.73
CA SER A 266 1.47 17.88 3.26
C SER A 266 1.14 18.20 4.74
N PRO A 267 0.46 19.32 5.03
CA PRO A 267 0.24 19.80 6.40
C PRO A 267 -0.63 18.85 7.23
N GLY A 268 -0.36 18.78 8.54
CA GLY A 268 -1.11 18.00 9.51
C GLY A 268 -0.93 16.49 9.42
N SER A 269 -0.13 16.01 8.45
CA SER A 269 0.15 14.60 8.25
C SER A 269 0.99 14.01 9.38
N LYS A 270 0.78 12.72 9.67
CA LYS A 270 1.39 12.01 10.79
C LYS A 270 2.12 10.76 10.30
N ILE A 271 3.42 10.68 10.58
CA ILE A 271 4.29 9.55 10.23
C ILE A 271 4.71 8.84 11.51
N LEU A 272 4.04 7.74 11.83
CA LEU A 272 4.07 7.14 13.17
C LEU A 272 4.46 5.67 13.18
N ALA A 273 5.44 5.29 13.99
CA ALA A 273 5.76 3.89 14.23
C ALA A 273 5.98 3.06 12.94
N ASN A 274 6.63 3.62 11.93
CA ASN A 274 7.03 2.88 10.74
C ASN A 274 8.42 2.25 10.96
N HIS A 275 8.70 1.14 10.29
CA HIS A 275 10.02 0.51 10.20
C HIS A 275 10.58 0.78 8.81
N LEU A 276 11.59 1.64 8.73
CA LEU A 276 12.30 2.00 7.52
C LEU A 276 13.70 1.43 7.64
N GLN A 277 14.11 0.60 6.69
CA GLN A 277 15.41 -0.06 6.74
C GLN A 277 16.12 -0.05 5.39
N ASP A 278 17.42 0.24 5.42
CA ASP A 278 18.31 0.23 4.25
C ASP A 278 17.81 1.13 3.10
N ASN A 279 17.17 2.25 3.45
CA ASN A 279 16.79 3.30 2.51
C ASN A 279 17.91 4.34 2.39
N GLY A 280 18.07 4.97 1.23
CA GLY A 280 19.02 6.07 1.04
C GLY A 280 18.69 7.27 1.94
N VAL A 281 17.44 7.72 1.90
CA VAL A 281 16.87 8.62 2.89
C VAL A 281 15.73 7.89 3.60
N GLY A 282 15.73 7.87 4.93
CA GLY A 282 14.62 7.31 5.70
C GLY A 282 13.35 8.09 5.44
N ILE A 283 13.32 9.34 5.92
CA ILE A 283 12.18 10.25 5.73
C ILE A 283 12.69 11.58 5.17
N ALA A 284 12.09 12.04 4.08
CA ALA A 284 12.31 13.36 3.52
C ALA A 284 11.06 14.23 3.74
N VAL A 285 11.27 15.47 4.16
CA VAL A 285 10.21 16.43 4.41
C VAL A 285 10.55 17.72 3.67
N ASP A 286 9.69 18.10 2.74
CA ASP A 286 9.72 19.40 2.08
C ASP A 286 8.49 20.21 2.49
N THR A 287 8.74 21.37 3.09
CA THR A 287 7.67 22.26 3.55
C THR A 287 7.57 23.53 2.72
N THR A 288 8.42 23.70 1.71
CA THR A 288 8.46 24.92 0.86
C THR A 288 7.22 25.06 -0.01
N THR A 289 6.59 23.93 -0.35
CA THR A 289 5.36 23.83 -1.14
C THR A 289 4.09 23.91 -0.27
N ALA A 290 4.22 23.92 1.06
CA ALA A 290 3.08 24.02 1.97
C ALA A 290 2.55 25.46 2.01
N THR A 291 1.31 25.69 1.59
CA THR A 291 0.71 27.02 1.55
C THR A 291 0.19 27.49 2.91
N SER A 292 -0.35 26.59 3.73
CA SER A 292 -0.65 26.84 5.14
C SER A 292 -1.05 25.56 5.90
N GLY A 293 -0.90 25.52 7.23
CA GLY A 293 -1.52 24.47 8.07
C GLY A 293 -0.70 24.06 9.29
N THR A 294 -1.14 22.97 9.92
CA THR A 294 -0.41 22.34 11.04
C THR A 294 0.86 21.67 10.52
N ALA A 295 1.96 21.74 11.27
CA ALA A 295 3.18 21.02 10.92
C ALA A 295 2.96 19.50 10.85
N PRO A 296 3.70 18.76 10.01
CA PRO A 296 3.75 17.31 10.08
C PRO A 296 4.33 16.84 11.41
N VAL A 297 4.00 15.61 11.81
CA VAL A 297 4.58 14.95 12.99
C VAL A 297 5.25 13.63 12.57
N ILE A 298 6.48 13.39 13.01
CA ILE A 298 7.27 12.20 12.70
C ILE A 298 7.76 11.57 14.00
N ASN A 299 7.03 10.61 14.55
CA ASN A 299 7.36 10.06 15.87
C ASN A 299 7.39 8.53 15.87
N ASP A 300 8.17 7.99 16.80
CA ASP A 300 8.21 6.56 17.15
C ASP A 300 8.62 5.62 16.01
N ASN A 301 9.22 6.13 14.93
CA ASN A 301 9.69 5.33 13.81
C ASN A 301 11.03 4.65 14.13
N ASN A 302 11.26 3.49 13.53
CA ASN A 302 12.58 2.85 13.45
C ASN A 302 13.16 3.16 12.08
N ILE A 303 14.23 3.95 12.03
CA ILE A 303 14.94 4.29 10.81
C ILE A 303 16.32 3.67 10.94
N THR A 304 16.52 2.55 10.24
CA THR A 304 17.60 1.63 10.54
C THR A 304 18.40 1.20 9.32
N CYS A 305 19.55 0.61 9.58
CA CYS A 305 20.35 -0.06 8.57
C CYS A 305 20.76 -1.44 9.06
N THR A 306 20.82 -2.41 8.14
CA THR A 306 21.45 -3.72 8.40
C THR A 306 22.91 -3.54 8.77
N SER A 307 23.60 -2.64 8.06
CA SER A 307 24.96 -2.21 8.40
C SER A 307 25.04 -0.69 8.40
N LEU A 308 25.15 -0.11 9.60
CA LEU A 308 25.25 1.34 9.76
C LEU A 308 26.51 1.91 9.10
N GLY A 309 27.63 1.17 9.12
CA GLY A 309 28.85 1.53 8.39
C GLY A 309 28.65 1.58 6.89
N ALA A 310 27.96 0.57 6.31
CA ALA A 310 27.69 0.53 4.87
C ALA A 310 26.76 1.67 4.45
N CYS A 311 25.67 1.90 5.19
CA CYS A 311 24.75 3.02 4.96
C CYS A 311 25.46 4.38 4.98
N ARG A 312 26.33 4.63 5.97
CA ARG A 312 27.09 5.88 6.03
C ARG A 312 28.06 6.05 4.87
N THR A 313 28.69 4.96 4.42
CA THR A 313 29.62 4.97 3.28
C THR A 313 28.92 5.40 1.98
N ILE A 314 27.65 5.03 1.81
CA ILE A 314 26.84 5.44 0.65
C ILE A 314 26.11 6.77 0.85
N GLY A 315 26.33 7.45 1.98
CA GLY A 315 25.73 8.74 2.29
C GLY A 315 24.27 8.68 2.74
N ALA A 316 23.82 7.57 3.32
CA ALA A 316 22.45 7.43 3.78
C ALA A 316 22.13 8.41 4.93
N VAL A 317 20.90 8.91 4.95
CA VAL A 317 20.41 9.91 5.91
C VAL A 317 19.14 9.41 6.57
N GLY A 318 19.01 9.62 7.89
CA GLY A 318 17.81 9.23 8.62
C GLY A 318 16.63 10.15 8.27
N LEU A 319 16.86 11.45 8.41
CA LEU A 319 15.88 12.51 8.13
C LEU A 319 16.51 13.61 7.27
N SER A 320 15.84 13.95 6.18
CA SER A 320 16.15 15.13 5.38
C SER A 320 15.01 16.14 5.50
N PHE A 321 15.34 17.38 5.88
CA PHE A 321 14.37 18.46 6.04
C PHE A 321 14.78 19.70 5.27
N VAL A 322 13.87 20.20 4.44
CA VAL A 322 13.99 21.50 3.78
C VAL A 322 13.22 22.54 4.60
N TYR A 323 13.91 23.63 4.93
CA TYR A 323 13.37 24.77 5.70
C TYR A 323 12.01 25.24 5.17
N GLY A 324 11.13 25.64 6.09
CA GLY A 324 9.85 26.29 5.77
C GLY A 324 9.27 27.09 6.93
N SER A 325 7.97 27.32 6.91
CA SER A 325 7.29 28.26 7.83
C SER A 325 6.83 27.66 9.16
N TYR A 326 7.02 26.35 9.37
CA TYR A 326 6.55 25.64 10.56
C TYR A 326 7.67 24.84 11.23
N THR A 327 7.54 24.60 12.53
CA THR A 327 8.44 23.73 13.29
C THR A 327 8.04 22.27 13.12
N LEU A 328 8.94 21.43 12.62
CA LEU A 328 8.73 19.97 12.53
C LEU A 328 8.95 19.30 13.89
N ASP A 329 8.01 18.45 14.34
CA ASP A 329 8.20 17.57 15.49
C ASP A 329 8.65 16.19 15.02
N ALA A 330 9.92 15.86 15.23
CA ALA A 330 10.55 14.60 14.81
C ALA A 330 11.16 13.82 15.99
N ARG A 331 10.48 13.82 17.14
CA ARG A 331 10.97 13.23 18.40
C ARG A 331 10.72 11.72 18.50
N ASN A 332 11.43 11.07 19.42
CA ASN A 332 11.26 9.65 19.79
C ASN A 332 11.47 8.64 18.65
N ASN A 333 12.17 9.01 17.59
CA ASN A 333 12.58 8.06 16.54
C ASN A 333 13.88 7.34 16.95
N TYR A 334 14.07 6.14 16.43
CA TYR A 334 15.33 5.39 16.54
C TYR A 334 16.11 5.47 15.22
N TRP A 335 17.42 5.74 15.30
CA TRP A 335 18.28 6.09 14.15
C TRP A 335 19.55 5.24 14.08
N GLY A 336 19.45 3.91 14.17
CA GLY A 336 20.62 3.05 14.39
C GLY A 336 20.63 1.74 13.61
N ALA A 337 21.46 0.79 14.04
CA ALA A 337 21.49 -0.53 13.44
C ALA A 337 20.17 -1.29 13.67
N SER A 338 19.78 -2.15 12.72
CA SER A 338 18.55 -2.97 12.84
C SER A 338 18.62 -3.98 13.99
N THR A 339 19.83 -4.32 14.46
CA THR A 339 20.08 -5.19 15.62
C THR A 339 19.91 -4.49 16.97
N GLY A 340 19.58 -3.19 16.98
CA GLY A 340 19.56 -2.37 18.18
C GLY A 340 20.89 -1.64 18.41
N PRO A 341 20.96 -0.77 19.44
CA PRO A 341 22.16 -0.02 19.73
C PRO A 341 23.31 -0.99 19.99
N ASP A 342 24.47 -0.76 19.37
CA ASP A 342 25.69 -1.41 19.85
C ASP A 342 25.99 -0.89 21.26
N SER A 343 26.76 -1.63 22.06
CA SER A 343 27.11 -1.25 23.44
C SER A 343 27.80 0.11 23.58
N ALA A 344 28.34 0.65 22.48
CA ALA A 344 28.87 2.02 22.36
C ALA A 344 27.81 3.07 21.96
N GLU A 345 26.66 2.64 21.45
CA GLU A 345 25.49 3.43 21.03
C GLU A 345 24.34 3.39 22.04
N ASP A 346 24.41 2.52 23.05
CA ASP A 346 23.45 2.48 24.15
C ASP A 346 23.87 3.50 25.21
N PRO A 347 23.24 4.69 25.26
CA PRO A 347 23.45 5.62 26.35
C PRO A 347 23.09 4.90 27.66
N ALA A 348 24.12 4.63 28.48
CA ALA A 348 23.95 4.15 29.85
C ALA A 348 22.83 4.94 30.57
N PRO A 349 22.07 4.34 31.50
CA PRO A 349 21.01 5.02 32.22
C PRO A 349 21.50 6.38 32.76
N GLY A 350 20.98 7.49 32.22
CA GLY A 350 21.41 8.85 32.55
C GLY A 350 22.20 9.60 31.46
N ASN A 351 22.52 8.98 30.32
CA ASN A 351 23.15 9.67 29.20
C ASN A 351 22.12 10.51 28.42
N THR A 352 22.40 11.82 28.34
CA THR A 352 21.58 12.86 27.72
C THR A 352 21.90 13.10 26.24
N THR A 353 22.70 12.23 25.64
CA THR A 353 23.18 12.37 24.26
C THR A 353 22.21 11.74 23.28
N CYS A 354 21.85 12.49 22.24
CA CYS A 354 20.98 12.03 21.17
C CYS A 354 21.70 10.98 20.29
N PRO A 355 21.04 9.86 19.93
CA PRO A 355 21.66 8.74 19.20
C PRO A 355 21.89 9.05 17.71
N GLU A 356 21.16 10.01 17.14
CA GLU A 356 21.43 10.57 15.81
C GLU A 356 22.87 11.12 15.71
N ALA A 357 23.53 10.92 14.57
CA ALA A 357 24.86 11.44 14.35
C ALA A 357 24.85 12.95 14.08
N THR A 358 25.91 13.65 14.49
CA THR A 358 26.14 15.06 14.14
C THR A 358 26.24 15.20 12.63
N GLY A 359 25.17 15.68 11.99
CA GLY A 359 25.26 16.21 10.64
C GLY A 359 26.02 17.54 10.64
N SER A 360 26.80 17.82 9.61
CA SER A 360 27.55 19.09 9.45
C SER A 360 26.66 20.34 9.35
N ASN A 361 25.34 20.17 9.21
CA ASN A 361 24.40 21.24 8.84
C ASN A 361 23.34 21.53 9.91
N CYS A 362 23.37 20.83 11.04
CA CYS A 362 22.34 20.84 12.08
C CYS A 362 22.98 21.32 13.39
N ALA A 363 23.03 22.64 13.61
CA ALA A 363 23.61 23.22 14.81
C ALA A 363 22.58 23.17 15.96
N GLY A 364 22.95 22.63 17.12
CA GLY A 364 22.07 22.48 18.30
C GLY A 364 22.44 21.27 19.19
N PRO A 365 21.97 21.15 20.45
CA PRO A 365 22.29 20.07 21.41
C PRO A 365 22.19 18.59 20.98
N ALA A 366 21.73 18.24 19.78
CA ALA A 366 21.36 16.87 19.44
C ALA A 366 22.16 16.32 18.24
N GLY A 367 23.25 15.61 18.54
CA GLY A 367 24.05 14.91 17.54
C GLY A 367 25.38 14.41 18.12
N GLY A 368 25.37 13.71 19.25
CA GLY A 368 26.61 13.16 19.83
C GLY A 368 26.79 11.67 19.56
N GLY A 369 25.80 11.03 18.95
CA GLY A 369 25.79 9.59 18.67
C GLY A 369 26.46 9.22 17.34
N THR A 370 26.43 7.93 17.03
CA THR A 370 27.02 7.34 15.82
C THR A 370 25.99 6.86 14.80
N GLY A 371 24.70 7.14 15.05
CA GLY A 371 23.56 6.74 14.23
C GLY A 371 23.51 7.33 12.82
N LEU A 372 22.35 7.24 12.18
CA LEU A 372 22.10 7.91 10.90
C LEU A 372 22.03 9.43 11.10
N PRO A 373 22.60 10.23 10.18
CA PRO A 373 22.61 11.69 10.31
C PRO A 373 21.23 12.29 10.03
N ILE A 374 21.02 13.50 10.56
CA ILE A 374 19.93 14.40 10.19
C ILE A 374 20.51 15.48 9.27
N ASN A 375 19.92 15.64 8.09
CA ASN A 375 20.25 16.72 7.16
C ASN A 375 19.15 17.77 7.18
N ALA A 376 19.39 18.86 7.90
CA ALA A 376 18.53 20.05 7.89
C ALA A 376 19.32 21.20 7.28
N SER A 377 19.10 21.49 5.99
CA SER A 377 19.88 22.53 5.30
C SER A 377 19.44 23.93 5.74
N GLY A 378 20.33 24.69 6.39
CA GLY A 378 20.10 26.09 6.74
C GLY A 378 19.26 26.30 8.01
N VAL A 379 19.21 25.32 8.92
CA VAL A 379 18.30 25.31 10.08
C VAL A 379 19.01 24.86 11.37
N ASP A 380 18.59 25.42 12.50
CA ASP A 380 18.96 24.97 13.84
C ASP A 380 18.02 23.83 14.31
N CYS A 381 18.61 22.74 14.81
CA CYS A 381 17.90 21.52 15.23
C CYS A 381 17.55 21.48 16.72
N SER A 382 17.66 22.62 17.41
CA SER A 382 17.51 22.70 18.86
C SER A 382 16.62 23.81 19.37
N VAL A 383 16.45 24.89 18.61
CA VAL A 383 15.61 26.01 19.05
C VAL A 383 14.18 25.88 18.57
N SER A 384 13.27 26.30 19.46
CA SER A 384 11.88 26.58 19.14
C SER A 384 11.75 27.87 18.32
N GLY A 385 12.00 27.79 17.01
CA GLY A 385 11.81 28.88 16.05
C GLY A 385 10.97 28.45 14.84
N SER A 386 10.39 29.40 14.11
CA SER A 386 9.77 29.09 12.81
C SER A 386 10.81 28.45 11.88
N GLY A 387 10.42 27.40 11.18
CA GLY A 387 11.29 26.64 10.28
C GLY A 387 12.38 25.80 10.95
N SER A 388 12.30 25.58 12.28
CA SER A 388 13.19 24.66 13.00
C SER A 388 12.72 23.20 12.91
N VAL A 389 13.64 22.27 13.18
CA VAL A 389 13.33 20.85 13.41
C VAL A 389 13.58 20.53 14.86
N ARG A 390 12.57 20.03 15.56
CA ARG A 390 12.74 19.48 16.91
C ARG A 390 13.02 17.99 16.81
N THR A 391 14.26 17.62 17.03
CA THR A 391 14.67 16.21 17.17
C THR A 391 14.99 15.88 18.63
N CYS A 392 15.03 14.57 18.90
CA CYS A 392 15.22 13.87 20.19
C CYS A 392 14.42 14.33 21.43
N PRO A 393 14.13 13.39 22.36
CA PRO A 393 14.77 13.58 23.67
C PRO A 393 15.01 12.31 24.52
N ILE A 394 14.90 11.06 24.06
CA ILE A 394 15.98 10.19 23.55
C ILE A 394 15.32 8.80 23.48
N ARG A 395 15.52 8.06 22.38
CA ARG A 395 15.12 6.64 22.27
C ARG A 395 16.33 5.83 21.87
N THR A 396 16.80 4.97 22.77
CA THR A 396 18.08 4.24 22.65
C THR A 396 17.90 2.90 21.95
N ALA A 397 16.67 2.38 21.96
CA ALA A 397 16.32 1.07 21.41
C ALA A 397 15.18 1.19 20.38
N PRO A 398 15.12 0.26 19.40
CA PRO A 398 14.03 0.18 18.45
C PRO A 398 12.65 0.15 19.14
N ASN A 399 11.69 0.85 18.56
CA ASN A 399 10.28 0.72 18.93
C ASN A 399 9.76 -0.67 18.52
N ARG A 400 9.45 -1.52 19.50
CA ARG A 400 8.86 -2.85 19.28
C ARG A 400 7.51 -2.86 18.56
N PHE A 401 6.84 -1.72 18.47
CA PHE A 401 5.54 -1.58 17.83
C PHE A 401 5.62 -1.00 16.43
N ALA A 402 6.82 -0.67 15.95
CA ALA A 402 7.02 -0.16 14.62
C ALA A 402 7.06 -1.27 13.56
N GLY A 403 6.57 -0.96 12.36
CA GLY A 403 6.45 -1.92 11.27
C GLY A 403 5.09 -2.64 11.21
N ALA A 404 4.91 -3.42 10.13
CA ALA A 404 3.65 -4.05 9.71
C ALA A 404 3.23 -5.29 10.50
#